data_AF-A0A6L8N8R2-F1
#
_entry.id   AF-A0A6L8N8R2-F1
#
_cell.length_a   1.000
_cell.length_b   1.000
_cell.length_c   1.000
_cell.angle_alpha   90.00
_cell.angle_beta   90.00
_cell.angle_gamma   90.00
#
_symmetry.space_group_name_H-M   'P 1'
#
loop_
_entity.id
_entity.type
_entity.pdbx_description
1 polymer ?
#
loop_
_entity_poly.entity_id
_entity_poly.type
_entity_poly.pdbx_seq_one_letter_code
_entity_poly.pdbx_strand_id
1 'polypeptide(L)'
;MNDQHDHGALGDAEYAEFMELAAVEGFDAEDVEEAIDEAGHGPLPVLAVVGRPNVGKSTLVNRIIGRREAVVEDRPGVTRDRVTYEAEWAGRRFKLVDTGGWEQDVLGIDASVAAQAEFAIEAADAVVFVVDATVGPTDTDEAVVKLLRRSGKPVVLCANKVDGPSGEADAAMLWSLGLGEPHPVSALHGRGTGDMLDAVLDVLPDAPAQTFGTAVGGPRRIALIGRPNVGKSSLLNKVAGEERVVVNEMAGTTRDPVDELIELGGVTWKFVDTAGIRRRVHLQEGADYYASLRTAAAVEKAEVAVVLIDASESISVQDQRIITMAVEAGRAMVIAYNKWDTLDEERRYYLEREIETELGQIAWAPRVNVSAATGRHMEKLVPAIETALAGWETRVPTGRLNAFLGEIVASHPHPIRGGKQPRILFGTQAGTKPPRFVLFASGFLEHGYRRFVERRLREEFGFEGTPLHISVRVREKRGRKK
;
A
#
# COMPACT_ATOMS: atom_id res chain seq x y z
N MET A 1 4.90 -3.75 31.15
CA MET A 1 4.49 -5.16 31.16
C MET A 1 2.99 -5.21 30.98
N ASN A 2 2.56 -5.15 29.73
CA ASN A 2 1.22 -5.51 29.29
C ASN A 2 1.53 -6.27 28.00
N ASP A 3 1.84 -7.57 28.12
CA ASP A 3 1.95 -8.46 26.97
C ASP A 3 0.54 -8.61 26.39
N GLN A 4 0.16 -7.68 25.51
CA GLN A 4 -0.86 -7.96 24.52
C GLN A 4 -0.15 -8.72 23.43
N HIS A 5 -0.26 -10.05 23.45
CA HIS A 5 0.10 -10.85 22.30
C HIS A 5 -0.78 -10.39 21.13
N ASP A 6 -0.15 -9.79 20.11
CA ASP A 6 -0.83 -9.24 18.94
C ASP A 6 -1.20 -10.38 17.98
N HIS A 7 -2.25 -11.14 18.29
CA HIS A 7 -2.74 -12.24 17.45
C HIS A 7 -3.51 -11.74 16.20
N GLY A 8 -3.10 -10.60 15.65
CA GLY A 8 -3.76 -9.88 14.56
C GLY A 8 -5.17 -9.43 14.96
N ALA A 9 -6.14 -9.64 14.07
CA ALA A 9 -7.52 -9.27 14.35
C ALA A 9 -8.26 -10.29 15.25
N LEU A 10 -7.66 -11.42 15.61
CA LEU A 10 -8.31 -12.49 16.39
C LEU A 10 -8.58 -12.08 17.84
N GLY A 11 -9.78 -12.37 18.35
CA GLY A 11 -10.04 -12.25 19.78
C GLY A 11 -9.50 -13.46 20.54
N ASP A 12 -9.15 -13.30 21.82
CA ASP A 12 -8.50 -14.32 22.66
C ASP A 12 -9.17 -15.70 22.59
N ALA A 13 -10.50 -15.75 22.61
CA ALA A 13 -11.25 -17.00 22.54
C ALA A 13 -11.18 -17.67 21.15
N GLU A 14 -11.25 -16.89 20.07
CA GLU A 14 -11.10 -17.40 18.70
C GLU A 14 -9.68 -17.88 18.44
N TYR A 15 -8.68 -17.16 18.99
CA TYR A 15 -7.29 -17.54 18.90
C TYR A 15 -7.01 -18.86 19.63
N ALA A 16 -7.52 -19.03 20.85
CA ALA A 16 -7.37 -20.29 21.59
C ALA A 16 -7.98 -21.49 20.86
N GLU A 17 -9.19 -21.35 20.31
CA GLU A 17 -9.83 -22.39 19.48
C GLU A 17 -9.00 -22.70 18.23
N PHE A 18 -8.44 -21.67 17.59
CA PHE A 18 -7.61 -21.82 16.40
C PHE A 18 -6.30 -22.56 16.68
N MET A 19 -5.63 -22.24 17.79
CA MET A 19 -4.38 -22.92 18.19
C MET A 19 -4.62 -24.38 18.56
N GLU A 20 -5.78 -24.71 19.13
CA GLU A 20 -6.19 -26.11 19.36
C GLU A 20 -6.34 -26.87 18.03
N LEU A 21 -6.99 -26.29 17.03
CA LEU A 21 -7.11 -26.88 15.69
C LEU A 21 -5.73 -27.08 15.03
N ALA A 22 -4.83 -26.11 15.15
CA ALA A 22 -3.48 -26.20 14.62
C ALA A 22 -2.68 -27.35 15.26
N ALA A 23 -2.78 -27.51 16.58
CA ALA A 23 -2.14 -28.59 17.31
C ALA A 23 -2.66 -29.97 16.88
N VAL A 24 -3.98 -30.12 16.70
CA VAL A 24 -4.63 -31.35 16.21
C VAL A 24 -4.13 -31.71 14.80
N GLU A 25 -3.97 -30.73 13.92
CA GLU A 25 -3.50 -30.94 12.54
C GLU A 25 -1.96 -31.03 12.42
N GLY A 26 -1.25 -30.86 13.54
CA GLY A 26 0.19 -31.05 13.65
C GLY A 26 1.03 -29.93 13.05
N PHE A 27 0.51 -28.69 13.08
CA PHE A 27 1.31 -27.49 12.84
C PHE A 27 2.07 -27.08 14.10
N ASP A 28 3.22 -26.44 13.92
CA ASP A 28 3.95 -25.83 15.03
C ASP A 28 3.27 -24.52 15.45
N ALA A 29 3.29 -24.20 16.74
CA ALA A 29 2.62 -23.01 17.26
C ALA A 29 3.32 -21.73 16.77
N GLU A 30 4.65 -21.72 16.72
CA GLU A 30 5.43 -20.57 16.27
C GLU A 30 5.17 -20.30 14.78
N ASP A 31 5.14 -21.34 13.94
CA ASP A 31 4.82 -21.21 12.50
C ASP A 31 3.42 -20.64 12.25
N VAL A 32 2.46 -20.97 13.13
CA VAL A 32 1.07 -20.54 13.02
C VAL A 32 0.93 -19.09 13.46
N GLU A 33 1.55 -18.72 14.57
CA GLU A 33 1.63 -17.33 15.04
C GLU A 33 2.29 -16.45 13.98
N GLU A 34 3.47 -16.83 13.47
CA GLU A 34 4.14 -16.10 12.39
C GLU A 34 3.20 -15.94 11.19
N ALA A 35 2.50 -16.99 10.77
CA ALA A 35 1.60 -16.92 9.63
C ALA A 35 0.37 -16.01 9.85
N ILE A 36 -0.19 -16.00 11.07
CA ILE A 36 -1.29 -15.10 11.45
C ILE A 36 -0.76 -13.68 11.44
N ASP A 37 0.37 -13.45 12.08
CA ASP A 37 0.98 -12.15 12.21
C ASP A 37 1.28 -11.62 10.80
N GLU A 38 2.06 -12.33 9.97
CA GLU A 38 2.36 -11.96 8.58
C GLU A 38 1.13 -11.53 7.77
N ALA A 39 -0.02 -12.19 8.00
CA ALA A 39 -1.26 -11.82 7.34
C ALA A 39 -2.04 -10.69 8.05
N GLY A 40 -1.92 -10.58 9.37
CA GLY A 40 -2.61 -9.61 10.22
C GLY A 40 -1.98 -8.22 10.27
N HIS A 41 -0.67 -8.09 10.01
CA HIS A 41 0.02 -6.79 10.03
C HIS A 41 -0.65 -5.78 9.10
N GLY A 42 -0.94 -4.58 9.57
CA GLY A 42 -1.40 -3.46 8.72
C GLY A 42 -0.39 -3.08 7.62
N PRO A 43 -0.56 -1.93 6.92
CA PRO A 43 0.49 -1.46 6.01
C PRO A 43 1.83 -1.40 6.78
N LEU A 44 2.89 -1.99 6.21
CA LEU A 44 4.23 -1.94 6.80
C LEU A 44 4.77 -0.50 6.77
N PRO A 45 5.57 -0.08 7.77
CA PRO A 45 6.14 1.26 7.77
C PRO A 45 7.11 1.40 6.61
N VAL A 46 7.10 2.56 5.96
CA VAL A 46 7.87 2.81 4.74
C VAL A 46 9.14 3.59 5.09
N LEU A 47 10.29 3.04 4.73
CA LEU A 47 11.61 3.66 4.86
C LEU A 47 12.12 4.07 3.48
N ALA A 48 12.29 5.38 3.25
CA ALA A 48 12.90 5.86 2.01
C ALA A 48 14.43 5.95 2.14
N VAL A 49 15.15 5.50 1.13
CA VAL A 49 16.61 5.69 1.01
C VAL A 49 16.88 6.80 0.02
N VAL A 50 17.27 7.97 0.52
CA VAL A 50 17.43 9.21 -0.26
C VAL A 50 18.89 9.65 -0.25
N GLY A 51 19.34 10.29 -1.33
CA GLY A 51 20.71 10.79 -1.45
C GLY A 51 21.06 11.10 -2.90
N ARG A 52 22.13 11.86 -3.14
CA ARG A 52 22.60 12.16 -4.50
C ARG A 52 23.09 10.90 -5.24
N PRO A 53 23.28 10.93 -6.57
CA PRO A 53 23.83 9.80 -7.32
C PRO A 53 25.21 9.36 -6.78
N ASN A 54 25.53 8.07 -6.92
CA ASN A 54 26.84 7.48 -6.58
C ASN A 54 27.29 7.52 -5.10
N VAL A 55 26.41 7.89 -4.17
CA VAL A 55 26.68 7.78 -2.71
C VAL A 55 26.56 6.35 -2.17
N GLY A 56 26.11 5.39 -2.99
CA GLY A 56 25.99 3.98 -2.61
C GLY A 56 24.61 3.54 -2.08
N LYS A 57 23.53 4.27 -2.42
CA LYS A 57 22.14 3.93 -2.07
C LYS A 57 21.76 2.49 -2.43
N SER A 58 21.91 2.10 -3.69
CA SER A 58 21.50 0.76 -4.14
C SER A 58 22.36 -0.34 -3.52
N THR A 59 23.62 -0.05 -3.18
CA THR A 59 24.47 -0.98 -2.43
C THR A 59 23.94 -1.18 -1.00
N LEU A 60 23.52 -0.09 -0.35
CA LEU A 60 22.92 -0.12 0.99
C LEU A 60 21.57 -0.87 0.97
N VAL A 61 20.72 -0.56 -0.01
CA VAL A 61 19.42 -1.22 -0.21
C VAL A 61 19.59 -2.73 -0.37
N ASN A 62 20.47 -3.16 -1.29
CA ASN A 62 20.75 -4.59 -1.50
C ASN A 62 21.27 -5.28 -0.24
N ARG A 63 22.00 -4.56 0.61
CA ARG A 63 22.44 -5.11 1.90
C ARG A 63 21.29 -5.29 2.87
N ILE A 64 20.43 -4.29 3.01
CA ILE A 64 19.29 -4.32 3.94
C ILE A 64 18.35 -5.49 3.61
N ILE A 65 18.13 -5.77 2.32
CA ILE A 65 17.21 -6.83 1.88
C ILE A 65 17.77 -8.24 2.13
N GLY A 66 19.07 -8.40 2.33
CA GLY A 66 19.69 -9.67 2.77
C GLY A 66 19.58 -10.88 1.82
N ARG A 67 18.87 -10.78 0.68
CA ARG A 67 18.70 -11.87 -0.31
C ARG A 67 19.12 -11.43 -1.72
N ARG A 68 19.78 -12.34 -2.45
CA ARG A 68 19.90 -12.28 -3.92
C ARG A 68 18.55 -12.66 -4.57
N GLU A 69 17.53 -11.84 -4.38
CA GLU A 69 16.34 -11.80 -5.24
C GLU A 69 16.19 -10.40 -5.84
N ALA A 70 17.28 -9.94 -6.45
CA ALA A 70 17.19 -9.11 -7.65
C ALA A 70 17.25 -10.05 -8.86
N VAL A 71 16.37 -11.05 -8.91
CA VAL A 71 16.04 -11.74 -10.15
C VAL A 71 14.66 -11.26 -10.52
N VAL A 72 14.65 -10.50 -11.60
CA VAL A 72 13.50 -10.01 -12.34
C VAL A 72 12.49 -11.16 -12.51
N GLU A 73 11.33 -11.09 -11.85
CA GLU A 73 10.15 -11.76 -12.37
C GLU A 73 9.73 -10.98 -13.63
N ASP A 74 10.30 -11.38 -14.77
CA ASP A 74 9.87 -10.92 -16.09
C ASP A 74 8.46 -11.47 -16.36
N ARG A 75 7.43 -10.76 -15.88
CA ARG A 75 6.11 -10.81 -16.51
C ARG A 75 6.09 -9.80 -17.67
N PRO A 76 5.93 -10.24 -18.92
CA PRO A 76 5.76 -9.30 -20.03
C PRO A 76 4.47 -8.51 -19.81
N GLY A 77 4.58 -7.20 -19.53
CA GLY A 77 3.43 -6.29 -19.40
C GLY A 77 3.40 -5.41 -18.15
N VAL A 78 4.28 -5.61 -17.17
CA VAL A 78 4.42 -4.72 -15.99
C VAL A 78 5.55 -3.73 -16.24
N THR A 79 5.25 -2.43 -16.26
CA THR A 79 6.33 -1.42 -16.30
C THR A 79 7.10 -1.45 -15.00
N ARG A 80 8.40 -1.20 -15.13
CA ARG A 80 9.47 -1.30 -14.14
C ARG A 80 9.41 -0.16 -13.10
N ASP A 81 8.21 0.18 -12.64
CA ASP A 81 7.96 1.36 -11.81
C ASP A 81 7.84 0.95 -10.33
N ARG A 82 8.72 1.54 -9.51
CA ARG A 82 8.83 1.42 -8.03
C ARG A 82 9.40 0.10 -7.54
N VAL A 83 10.71 0.06 -7.31
CA VAL A 83 11.29 -1.05 -6.53
C VAL A 83 11.14 -0.75 -5.04
N THR A 84 9.96 -1.11 -4.53
CA THR A 84 9.71 -1.23 -3.09
C THR A 84 10.07 -2.65 -2.70
N TYR A 85 10.93 -2.80 -1.70
CA TYR A 85 11.35 -4.09 -1.19
C TYR A 85 10.82 -4.29 0.22
N GLU A 86 10.46 -5.51 0.59
CA GLU A 86 10.23 -5.84 1.99
C GLU A 86 11.58 -6.17 2.64
N ALA A 87 11.80 -5.60 3.81
CA ALA A 87 12.97 -5.81 4.64
C ALA A 87 12.55 -6.18 6.06
N GLU A 88 13.43 -6.89 6.74
CA GLU A 88 13.25 -7.28 8.13
C GLU A 88 14.56 -7.04 8.88
N TRP A 89 14.49 -6.39 10.04
CA TRP A 89 15.62 -6.21 10.93
C TRP A 89 15.15 -6.40 12.38
N ALA A 90 15.90 -7.16 13.18
CA ALA A 90 15.59 -7.45 14.58
C ALA A 90 14.14 -7.94 14.82
N GLY A 91 13.59 -8.75 13.91
CA GLY A 91 12.21 -9.25 13.97
C GLY A 91 11.14 -8.24 13.55
N ARG A 92 11.51 -7.03 13.12
CA ARG A 92 10.59 -5.99 12.69
C ARG A 92 10.65 -5.78 11.19
N ARG A 93 9.48 -5.85 10.55
CA ARG A 93 9.31 -5.72 9.10
C ARG A 93 8.99 -4.30 8.67
N PHE A 94 9.52 -3.88 7.52
CA PHE A 94 9.28 -2.58 6.93
C PHE A 94 9.44 -2.63 5.40
N LYS A 95 8.87 -1.64 4.70
CA LYS A 95 9.05 -1.45 3.26
C LYS A 95 10.22 -0.51 3.02
N LEU A 96 11.07 -0.83 2.06
CA LEU A 96 12.23 -0.04 1.67
C LEU A 96 12.02 0.51 0.26
N VAL A 97 12.12 1.83 0.10
CA VAL A 97 11.95 2.53 -1.19
C VAL A 97 13.29 3.09 -1.66
N ASP A 98 13.79 2.62 -2.81
CA ASP A 98 15.01 3.17 -3.44
C ASP A 98 14.66 4.31 -4.41
N THR A 99 15.26 5.50 -4.19
CA THR A 99 15.12 6.64 -5.12
C THR A 99 16.09 6.58 -6.30
N GLY A 100 17.05 5.64 -6.30
CA GLY A 100 18.10 5.53 -7.31
C GLY A 100 17.68 4.92 -8.65
N GLY A 101 16.57 4.16 -8.70
CA GLY A 101 16.09 3.47 -9.92
C GLY A 101 15.30 4.33 -10.90
N TRP A 102 15.28 5.64 -10.71
CA TRP A 102 14.41 6.58 -11.43
C TRP A 102 15.20 7.11 -12.63
N GLU A 103 14.76 6.79 -13.86
CA GLU A 103 15.42 7.25 -15.09
C GLU A 103 15.60 8.77 -15.06
N GLN A 104 16.84 9.20 -15.27
CA GLN A 104 17.22 10.60 -15.33
C GLN A 104 16.84 11.11 -16.71
N ASP A 105 15.78 11.91 -16.83
CA ASP A 105 15.65 12.76 -18.01
C ASP A 105 14.96 14.10 -17.74
N VAL A 106 15.47 15.09 -18.48
CA VAL A 106 14.95 16.46 -18.75
C VAL A 106 15.26 17.60 -17.76
N LEU A 107 15.66 17.35 -16.51
CA LEU A 107 16.07 18.43 -15.58
C LEU A 107 17.54 18.33 -15.17
N GLY A 108 18.21 19.48 -14.95
CA GLY A 108 19.57 19.52 -14.43
C GLY A 108 19.73 18.64 -13.18
N ILE A 109 20.91 18.03 -13.01
CA ILE A 109 21.17 16.95 -12.04
C ILE A 109 20.64 17.30 -10.64
N ASP A 110 20.84 18.53 -10.17
CA ASP A 110 20.40 18.97 -8.84
C ASP A 110 18.89 19.09 -8.69
N ALA A 111 18.19 19.58 -9.72
CA ALA A 111 16.73 19.71 -9.71
C ALA A 111 16.03 18.35 -9.79
N SER A 112 16.60 17.41 -10.55
CA SER A 112 16.10 16.03 -10.64
C SER A 112 16.25 15.29 -9.30
N VAL A 113 17.40 15.42 -8.63
CA VAL A 113 17.63 14.81 -7.30
C VAL A 113 16.69 15.36 -6.24
N ALA A 114 16.46 16.69 -6.23
CA ALA A 114 15.55 17.31 -5.28
C ALA A 114 14.10 16.82 -5.46
N ALA A 115 13.62 16.71 -6.71
CA ALA A 115 12.27 16.23 -6.98
C ALA A 115 12.08 14.74 -6.64
N GLN A 116 13.08 13.91 -6.89
CA GLN A 116 13.08 12.49 -6.48
C GLN A 116 13.07 12.34 -4.95
N ALA A 117 13.88 13.15 -4.27
CA ALA A 117 13.92 13.18 -2.80
C ALA A 117 12.57 13.62 -2.21
N GLU A 118 11.98 14.71 -2.72
CA GLU A 118 10.70 15.24 -2.23
C GLU A 118 9.61 14.16 -2.24
N PHE A 119 9.47 13.41 -3.34
CA PHE A 119 8.47 12.35 -3.43
C PHE A 119 8.71 11.20 -2.46
N ALA A 120 9.94 10.69 -2.40
CA ALA A 120 10.26 9.57 -1.52
C ALA A 120 10.08 9.97 -0.05
N ILE A 121 10.42 11.21 0.28
CA ILE A 121 10.16 11.79 1.59
C ILE A 121 8.64 11.85 1.83
N GLU A 122 7.81 12.28 0.87
CA GLU A 122 6.34 12.35 1.05
C GLU A 122 5.68 10.99 1.31
N ALA A 123 6.14 9.93 0.66
CA ALA A 123 5.57 8.59 0.76
C ALA A 123 6.10 7.76 1.95
N ALA A 124 7.22 8.13 2.56
CA ALA A 124 7.84 7.33 3.63
C ALA A 124 7.43 7.74 5.05
N ASP A 125 7.47 6.84 6.02
CA ASP A 125 7.28 7.17 7.45
C ASP A 125 8.58 7.70 8.09
N ALA A 126 9.74 7.21 7.62
CA ALA A 126 11.06 7.71 7.98
C ALA A 126 12.02 7.70 6.79
N VAL A 127 13.14 8.41 6.89
CA VAL A 127 14.09 8.56 5.79
C VAL A 127 15.51 8.23 6.23
N VAL A 128 16.21 7.39 5.46
CA VAL A 128 17.66 7.26 5.52
C VAL A 128 18.26 8.20 4.49
N PHE A 129 18.94 9.24 4.94
CA PHE A 129 19.67 10.15 4.06
C PHE A 129 21.12 9.70 3.91
N VAL A 130 21.47 9.19 2.74
CA VAL A 130 22.77 8.61 2.42
C VAL A 130 23.68 9.67 1.80
N VAL A 131 24.81 9.93 2.46
CA VAL A 131 25.86 10.84 1.99
C VAL A 131 27.18 10.08 1.90
N ASP A 132 27.99 10.41 0.91
CA ASP A 132 29.35 9.85 0.78
C ASP A 132 30.30 10.58 1.73
N ALA A 133 30.75 9.89 2.78
CA ALA A 133 31.64 10.47 3.79
C ALA A 133 32.96 11.00 3.19
N THR A 134 33.48 10.35 2.15
CA THR A 134 34.77 10.70 1.53
C THR A 134 34.74 12.02 0.76
N VAL A 135 33.55 12.46 0.36
CA VAL A 135 33.35 13.73 -0.35
C VAL A 135 32.93 14.84 0.61
N GLY A 136 32.22 14.49 1.69
CA GLY A 136 31.64 15.45 2.61
C GLY A 136 30.34 16.09 2.06
N PRO A 137 29.81 17.12 2.74
CA PRO A 137 28.55 17.76 2.39
C PRO A 137 28.70 18.58 1.08
N THR A 138 27.71 18.46 0.19
CA THR A 138 27.67 19.19 -1.08
C THR A 138 26.41 20.06 -1.20
N ASP A 139 26.40 21.00 -2.15
CA ASP A 139 25.22 21.85 -2.43
C ASP A 139 23.97 21.02 -2.78
N THR A 140 24.15 19.90 -3.49
CA THR A 140 23.07 18.95 -3.80
C THR A 140 22.54 18.29 -2.53
N ASP A 141 23.42 17.94 -1.58
CA ASP A 141 23.01 17.37 -0.29
C ASP A 141 22.26 18.42 0.55
N GLU A 142 22.71 19.68 0.57
CA GLU A 142 22.02 20.78 1.25
C GLU A 142 20.62 21.05 0.68
N ALA A 143 20.43 20.92 -0.63
CA ALA A 143 19.11 21.03 -1.24
C ALA A 143 18.15 19.96 -0.72
N VAL A 144 18.62 18.72 -0.58
CA VAL A 144 17.84 17.61 0.00
C VAL A 144 17.58 17.83 1.50
N VAL A 145 18.56 18.32 2.25
CA VAL A 145 18.40 18.66 3.68
C VAL A 145 17.29 19.70 3.89
N LYS A 146 17.17 20.70 3.01
CA LYS A 146 16.07 21.69 3.07
C LYS A 146 14.69 21.04 2.90
N LEU A 147 14.59 20.01 2.06
CA LEU A 147 13.34 19.24 1.88
C LEU A 147 13.04 18.38 3.11
N LEU A 148 14.05 17.66 3.62
CA LEU A 148 13.94 16.82 4.82
C LEU A 148 13.49 17.62 6.05
N ARG A 149 14.07 18.80 6.28
CA ARG A 149 13.67 19.68 7.39
C ARG A 149 12.23 20.17 7.26
N ARG A 150 11.80 20.45 6.02
CA ARG A 150 10.42 20.91 5.74
C ARG A 150 9.41 19.80 6.01
N SER A 151 9.69 18.58 5.57
CA SER A 151 8.80 17.43 5.76
C SER A 151 8.57 17.11 7.23
N GLY A 152 9.59 17.29 8.08
CA GLY A 152 9.49 16.99 9.51
C GLY A 152 9.46 15.52 9.85
N LYS A 153 9.74 14.65 8.87
CA LYS A 153 9.81 13.22 9.09
C LYS A 153 11.10 12.87 9.85
N PRO A 154 11.12 11.78 10.64
CA PRO A 154 12.34 11.31 11.24
C PRO A 154 13.38 10.97 10.17
N VAL A 155 14.63 11.40 10.38
CA VAL A 155 15.74 11.20 9.44
C VAL A 155 16.90 10.54 10.16
N VAL A 156 17.43 9.47 9.57
CA VAL A 156 18.72 8.88 9.98
C VAL A 156 19.76 9.24 8.93
N LEU A 157 20.85 9.88 9.37
CA LEU A 157 21.95 10.28 8.50
C LEU A 157 22.94 9.13 8.34
N CYS A 158 23.03 8.57 7.13
CA CYS A 158 23.95 7.49 6.78
C CYS A 158 25.20 8.09 6.09
N ALA A 159 26.32 8.05 6.79
CA ALA A 159 27.63 8.43 6.26
C ALA A 159 28.30 7.21 5.61
N ASN A 160 28.02 7.00 4.33
CA ASN A 160 28.43 5.81 3.60
C ASN A 160 29.89 5.90 3.09
N LYS A 161 30.47 4.75 2.71
CA LYS A 161 31.86 4.54 2.27
C LYS A 161 32.91 4.68 3.38
N VAL A 162 32.52 4.46 4.64
CA VAL A 162 33.45 4.39 5.77
C VAL A 162 33.97 2.94 5.90
N ASP A 163 34.94 2.59 5.06
CA ASP A 163 35.48 1.23 4.97
C ASP A 163 36.42 0.83 6.12
N GLY A 164 36.85 1.81 6.93
CA GLY A 164 37.72 1.57 8.09
C GLY A 164 37.80 2.77 9.04
N PRO A 165 38.55 2.64 10.16
CA PRO A 165 38.59 3.65 11.22
C PRO A 165 39.04 5.05 10.77
N SER A 166 39.85 5.14 9.71
CA SER A 166 40.30 6.42 9.16
C SER A 166 39.16 7.27 8.58
N GLY A 167 38.07 6.63 8.12
CA GLY A 167 36.91 7.34 7.55
C GLY A 167 35.92 7.86 8.59
N GLU A 168 36.10 7.54 9.87
CA GLU A 168 35.22 8.05 10.95
C GLU A 168 35.36 9.57 11.13
N ALA A 169 36.57 10.10 10.90
CA ALA A 169 36.81 11.55 10.89
C ALA A 169 36.07 12.25 9.74
N ASP A 170 35.99 11.61 8.58
CA ASP A 170 35.28 12.16 7.41
C ASP A 170 33.77 12.17 7.63
N ALA A 171 33.22 11.11 8.24
CA ALA A 171 31.82 11.06 8.66
C ALA A 171 31.48 12.19 9.64
N ALA A 172 32.40 12.56 10.54
CA ALA A 172 32.18 13.65 11.49
C ALA A 172 31.99 15.03 10.82
N MET A 173 32.46 15.24 9.58
CA MET A 173 32.21 16.51 8.88
C MET A 173 30.72 16.72 8.58
N LEU A 174 29.94 15.62 8.49
CA LEU A 174 28.53 15.64 8.14
C LEU A 174 27.62 16.17 9.27
N TRP A 175 28.14 16.34 10.49
CA TRP A 175 27.43 17.07 11.57
C TRP A 175 27.00 18.48 11.12
N SER A 176 27.74 19.10 10.19
CA SER A 176 27.41 20.40 9.59
C SER A 176 26.06 20.44 8.87
N LEU A 177 25.55 19.29 8.40
CA LEU A 177 24.23 19.18 7.78
C LEU A 177 23.09 19.37 8.79
N GLY A 178 23.37 19.25 10.10
CA GLY A 178 22.41 19.49 11.17
C GLY A 178 21.17 18.61 11.06
N LEU A 179 21.38 17.31 10.84
CA LEU A 179 20.34 16.26 10.76
C LEU A 179 20.44 15.25 11.92
N GLY A 180 21.33 15.49 12.89
CA GLY A 180 21.62 14.55 13.98
C GLY A 180 22.97 13.86 13.80
N GLU A 181 23.17 12.78 14.55
CA GLU A 181 24.40 11.99 14.51
C GLU A 181 24.58 11.29 13.15
N PRO A 182 25.73 11.48 12.46
CA PRO A 182 26.05 10.73 11.25
C PRO A 182 26.49 9.31 11.61
N HIS A 183 25.77 8.31 11.12
CA HIS A 183 26.10 6.90 11.31
C HIS A 183 27.11 6.45 10.25
N PRO A 184 28.36 6.11 10.62
CA PRO A 184 29.38 5.67 9.68
C PRO A 184 29.09 4.25 9.18
N VAL A 185 28.91 4.11 7.86
CA VAL A 185 28.52 2.86 7.22
C VAL A 185 29.45 2.54 6.06
N SER A 186 29.79 1.26 5.91
CA SER A 186 30.28 0.71 4.63
C SER A 186 29.21 -0.21 4.06
N ALA A 187 28.38 0.32 3.16
CA ALA A 187 27.37 -0.45 2.44
C ALA A 187 27.99 -1.55 1.56
N LEU A 188 29.29 -1.48 1.24
CA LEU A 188 30.00 -2.53 0.52
C LEU A 188 30.49 -3.66 1.44
N HIS A 189 31.00 -3.34 2.64
CA HIS A 189 31.70 -4.33 3.49
C HIS A 189 30.94 -4.83 4.72
N GLY A 190 29.94 -4.10 5.21
CA GLY A 190 28.99 -4.56 6.23
C GLY A 190 29.07 -3.75 7.51
N ARG A 191 30.09 -2.90 7.60
CA ARG A 191 30.42 -2.12 8.78
C ARG A 191 29.34 -1.08 9.06
N GLY A 192 28.90 -1.01 10.32
CA GLY A 192 27.99 0.01 10.84
C GLY A 192 26.54 -0.07 10.33
N THR A 193 26.21 -1.01 9.42
CA THR A 193 24.84 -1.12 8.90
C THR A 193 23.85 -1.59 9.97
N GLY A 194 24.28 -2.44 10.90
CA GLY A 194 23.44 -2.87 12.03
C GLY A 194 23.08 -1.72 12.96
N ASP A 195 24.08 -1.01 13.48
CA ASP A 195 23.88 0.15 14.37
C ASP A 195 23.01 1.25 13.71
N MET A 196 23.18 1.47 12.41
CA MET A 196 22.32 2.38 11.64
C MET A 196 20.88 1.87 11.55
N LEU A 197 20.67 0.57 11.32
CA LEU A 197 19.33 -0.02 11.25
C LEU A 197 18.62 -0.02 12.61
N ASP A 198 19.37 -0.21 13.70
CA ASP A 198 18.82 -0.04 15.05
C ASP A 198 18.32 1.38 15.27
N ALA A 199 19.13 2.39 14.92
CA ALA A 199 18.73 3.80 14.97
C ALA A 199 17.53 4.11 14.03
N VAL A 200 17.42 3.42 12.89
CA VAL A 200 16.24 3.51 12.03
C VAL A 200 15.02 2.96 12.73
N LEU A 201 15.09 1.77 13.33
CA LEU A 201 13.94 1.18 14.02
C LEU A 201 13.48 2.03 15.20
N ASP A 202 14.39 2.67 15.92
CA ASP A 202 14.06 3.57 17.03
C ASP A 202 13.18 4.76 16.61
N VAL A 203 13.34 5.23 15.37
CA VAL A 203 12.59 6.38 14.84
C VAL A 203 11.45 5.99 13.90
N LEU A 204 11.50 4.78 13.35
CA LEU A 204 10.44 4.22 12.52
C LEU A 204 9.24 3.89 13.42
N PRO A 205 8.00 4.24 13.04
CA PRO A 205 6.83 3.89 13.85
C PRO A 205 6.49 2.39 13.71
N ASP A 206 6.12 1.72 14.82
CA ASP A 206 5.99 0.23 14.93
C ASP A 206 5.18 -0.42 13.80
N ALA A 207 4.16 0.29 13.36
CA ALA A 207 3.63 0.31 12.00
C ALA A 207 3.41 1.80 11.69
N PRO A 208 3.14 2.27 10.45
CA PRO A 208 2.48 3.56 10.32
C PRO A 208 1.31 3.44 11.28
N ALA A 209 1.22 4.34 12.27
CA ALA A 209 0.03 4.41 13.09
C ALA A 209 -1.09 4.32 12.09
N GLN A 210 -1.89 3.25 12.15
CA GLN A 210 -3.04 3.16 11.30
C GLN A 210 -3.71 4.51 11.53
N THR A 211 -3.64 5.42 10.57
CA THR A 211 -4.30 6.71 10.76
C THR A 211 -5.82 6.47 10.75
N PHE A 212 -6.25 5.20 10.72
CA PHE A 212 -7.44 4.65 11.33
C PHE A 212 -7.34 4.62 12.87
N GLY A 213 -7.31 5.79 13.52
CA GLY A 213 -7.60 5.84 14.96
C GLY A 213 -6.88 6.86 15.83
N THR A 214 -6.96 8.15 15.52
CA THR A 214 -6.99 9.20 16.56
C THR A 214 -8.20 10.10 16.41
N ALA A 215 -9.35 9.47 16.18
CA ALA A 215 -10.60 9.79 16.87
C ALA A 215 -11.58 8.65 16.56
N VAL A 216 -12.09 7.98 17.60
CA VAL A 216 -13.43 7.39 17.49
C VAL A 216 -14.35 8.58 17.21
N GLY A 217 -14.76 8.73 15.95
CA GLY A 217 -15.51 9.89 15.46
C GLY A 217 -14.69 10.83 14.57
N GLY A 218 -14.96 10.79 13.27
CA GLY A 218 -14.41 11.71 12.26
C GLY A 218 -14.87 11.30 10.85
N PRO A 219 -14.89 12.23 9.88
CA PRO A 219 -15.20 11.94 8.48
C PRO A 219 -14.31 10.83 7.89
N ARG A 220 -14.92 9.84 7.22
CA ARG A 220 -14.20 8.74 6.55
C ARG A 220 -13.35 9.28 5.40
N ARG A 221 -12.21 8.63 5.10
CA ARG A 221 -11.24 9.13 4.10
C ARG A 221 -11.43 8.53 2.71
N ILE A 222 -11.56 9.40 1.70
CA ILE A 222 -11.75 9.05 0.29
C ILE A 222 -10.55 9.53 -0.53
N ALA A 223 -10.00 8.66 -1.37
CA ALA A 223 -9.13 9.06 -2.48
C ALA A 223 -9.91 9.09 -3.79
N LEU A 224 -9.90 10.22 -4.50
CA LEU A 224 -10.49 10.34 -5.83
C LEU A 224 -9.40 10.18 -6.89
N ILE A 225 -9.37 9.02 -7.56
CA ILE A 225 -8.28 8.65 -8.47
C ILE A 225 -8.78 8.40 -9.89
N GLY A 226 -7.87 8.41 -10.88
CA GLY A 226 -8.20 8.21 -12.29
C GLY A 226 -7.21 8.94 -13.20
N ARG A 227 -7.28 8.73 -14.50
CA ARG A 227 -6.38 9.38 -15.47
C ARG A 227 -6.54 10.89 -15.54
N PRO A 228 -5.59 11.65 -16.11
CA PRO A 228 -5.83 13.04 -16.48
C PRO A 228 -7.15 13.21 -17.25
N ASN A 229 -7.84 14.33 -17.06
CA ASN A 229 -9.04 14.73 -17.82
C ASN A 229 -10.31 13.84 -17.72
N VAL A 230 -10.31 12.78 -16.91
CA VAL A 230 -11.51 11.95 -16.64
C VAL A 230 -12.61 12.68 -15.85
N GLY A 231 -12.37 13.92 -15.40
CA GLY A 231 -13.34 14.75 -14.70
C GLY A 231 -13.26 14.74 -13.16
N LYS A 232 -12.13 14.36 -12.57
CA LYS A 232 -11.88 14.46 -11.11
C LYS A 232 -12.16 15.84 -10.53
N SER A 233 -11.57 16.89 -11.12
CA SER A 233 -11.73 18.27 -10.64
C SER A 233 -13.18 18.74 -10.81
N SER A 234 -13.83 18.38 -11.92
CA SER A 234 -15.25 18.68 -12.14
C SER A 234 -16.12 18.00 -11.08
N LEU A 235 -15.80 16.75 -10.73
CA LEU A 235 -16.51 16.01 -9.69
C LEU A 235 -16.32 16.68 -8.33
N LEU A 236 -15.09 16.96 -7.92
CA LEU A 236 -14.83 17.66 -6.65
C LEU A 236 -15.51 19.03 -6.59
N ASN A 237 -15.44 19.83 -7.65
CA ASN A 237 -16.07 21.14 -7.68
C ASN A 237 -17.59 21.04 -7.60
N LYS A 238 -18.19 20.03 -8.23
CA LYS A 238 -19.64 19.81 -8.18
C LYS A 238 -20.08 19.40 -6.78
N VAL A 239 -19.37 18.45 -6.16
CA VAL A 239 -19.65 17.97 -4.81
C VAL A 239 -19.39 19.05 -3.76
N ALA A 240 -18.30 19.82 -3.89
CA ALA A 240 -18.00 20.95 -3.01
C ALA A 240 -18.91 22.18 -3.23
N GLY A 241 -19.58 22.26 -4.38
CA GLY A 241 -20.46 23.39 -4.74
C GLY A 241 -21.93 23.19 -4.35
N GLU A 242 -22.36 21.95 -4.10
CA GLU A 242 -23.77 21.64 -3.81
C GLU A 242 -24.13 21.63 -2.32
N GLU A 243 -23.19 21.36 -1.40
CA GLU A 243 -23.43 21.40 0.05
C GLU A 243 -22.24 22.00 0.81
N ARG A 244 -22.52 22.68 1.92
CA ARG A 244 -21.63 23.64 2.59
C ARG A 244 -20.28 23.01 2.94
N VAL A 245 -19.21 23.44 2.26
CA VAL A 245 -17.83 23.20 2.71
C VAL A 245 -17.66 23.86 4.07
N VAL A 246 -17.75 23.08 5.15
CA VAL A 246 -17.34 23.54 6.47
C VAL A 246 -15.82 23.53 6.48
N VAL A 247 -15.22 24.64 6.06
CA VAL A 247 -13.80 24.90 6.32
C VAL A 247 -13.69 25.06 7.84
N ASN A 248 -13.26 24.00 8.53
CA ASN A 248 -12.97 24.13 9.94
C ASN A 248 -11.59 24.80 10.07
N GLU A 249 -11.58 26.13 10.15
CA GLU A 249 -10.40 26.94 10.45
C GLU A 249 -9.97 26.81 11.93
N MET A 250 -10.01 25.60 12.52
CA MET A 250 -9.39 25.41 13.82
C MET A 250 -7.87 25.53 13.68
N ALA A 251 -7.41 26.71 14.05
CA ALA A 251 -6.05 27.18 14.00
C ALA A 251 -5.07 26.19 14.62
N GLY A 252 -4.03 25.85 13.84
CA GLY A 252 -2.75 25.39 14.37
C GLY A 252 -2.48 23.90 14.28
N THR A 253 -2.20 23.39 13.08
CA THR A 253 -1.07 22.47 12.85
C THR A 253 -0.65 22.53 11.38
N THR A 254 0.43 23.24 11.10
CA THR A 254 1.20 23.11 9.85
C THR A 254 1.86 21.73 9.82
N ARG A 255 1.44 20.80 8.94
CA ARG A 255 2.36 19.88 8.22
C ARG A 255 1.76 18.86 7.25
N ASP A 256 0.45 18.66 7.16
CA ASP A 256 -0.10 17.71 6.20
C ASP A 256 -0.62 18.40 4.93
N PRO A 257 -0.47 17.78 3.73
CA PRO A 257 -1.11 18.27 2.51
C PRO A 257 -2.63 18.42 2.75
N VAL A 258 -3.18 19.49 2.20
CA VAL A 258 -4.54 20.00 2.46
C VAL A 258 -5.59 18.93 2.14
N ASP A 259 -5.98 18.14 3.14
CA ASP A 259 -7.14 17.27 3.06
C ASP A 259 -8.41 18.12 3.20
N GLU A 260 -9.39 17.92 2.32
CA GLU A 260 -10.63 18.70 2.29
C GLU A 260 -11.78 17.91 2.93
N LEU A 261 -12.53 18.57 3.83
CA LEU A 261 -13.80 18.03 4.32
C LEU A 261 -14.92 18.44 3.37
N ILE A 262 -15.59 17.47 2.77
CA ILE A 262 -16.66 17.69 1.81
C ILE A 262 -17.89 16.90 2.22
N GLU A 263 -19.04 17.56 2.25
CA GLU A 263 -20.34 16.92 2.42
C GLU A 263 -20.78 16.32 1.08
N LEU A 264 -21.06 15.02 1.07
CA LEU A 264 -21.56 14.30 -0.09
C LEU A 264 -22.68 13.39 0.38
N GLY A 265 -23.88 13.60 -0.17
CA GLY A 265 -25.09 12.86 0.19
C GLY A 265 -25.44 12.95 1.68
N GLY A 266 -25.26 14.12 2.30
CA GLY A 266 -25.54 14.35 3.72
C GLY A 266 -24.53 13.73 4.70
N VAL A 267 -23.41 13.17 4.21
CA VAL A 267 -22.33 12.63 5.02
C VAL A 267 -21.06 13.44 4.76
N THR A 268 -20.34 13.83 5.81
CA THR A 268 -19.04 14.50 5.65
C THR A 268 -17.94 13.47 5.42
N TRP A 269 -17.15 13.69 4.37
CA TRP A 269 -16.01 12.86 3.97
C TRP A 269 -14.73 13.69 3.97
N LYS A 270 -13.60 13.06 4.29
CA LYS A 270 -12.27 13.66 4.17
C LYS A 270 -11.66 13.20 2.84
N PHE A 271 -11.61 14.09 1.85
CA PHE A 271 -10.94 13.82 0.59
C PHE A 271 -9.43 14.02 0.75
N VAL A 272 -8.67 12.97 0.47
CA VAL A 272 -7.22 12.97 0.63
C VAL A 272 -6.55 13.53 -0.63
N ASP A 273 -5.53 14.37 -0.44
CA ASP A 273 -4.67 14.93 -1.50
C ASP A 273 -5.42 15.73 -2.60
N THR A 274 -6.42 16.53 -2.20
CA THR A 274 -7.17 17.40 -3.13
C THR A 274 -6.35 18.57 -3.68
N ALA A 275 -5.25 18.93 -3.00
CA ALA A 275 -4.33 20.00 -3.41
C ALA A 275 -3.72 19.76 -4.81
N GLY A 276 -3.56 18.51 -5.23
CA GLY A 276 -3.15 18.13 -6.59
C GLY A 276 -4.25 18.22 -7.64
N ILE A 277 -5.52 18.13 -7.22
CA ILE A 277 -6.69 18.17 -8.11
C ILE A 277 -7.10 19.62 -8.43
N ARG A 278 -6.95 20.56 -7.49
CA ARG A 278 -7.22 22.00 -7.70
C ARG A 278 -6.05 22.76 -8.38
N ARG A 279 -4.78 22.40 -8.14
CA ARG A 279 -3.62 23.05 -8.80
C ARG A 279 -3.49 22.77 -10.30
N ARG A 280 -4.30 21.85 -10.86
CA ARG A 280 -4.32 21.50 -12.29
C ARG A 280 -4.90 22.55 -13.23
N VAL A 281 -5.35 23.70 -12.72
CA VAL A 281 -5.83 24.80 -13.58
C VAL A 281 -4.69 25.56 -14.27
N HIS A 282 -3.42 25.44 -13.83
CA HIS A 282 -2.36 26.33 -14.30
C HIS A 282 -1.04 25.73 -14.83
N LEU A 283 -0.84 24.41 -14.86
CA LEU A 283 0.35 23.82 -15.48
C LEU A 283 -0.03 22.66 -16.39
N GLN A 284 -0.08 22.95 -17.70
CA GLN A 284 -0.04 21.94 -18.75
C GLN A 284 1.42 21.74 -19.18
N GLU A 285 1.73 20.47 -19.48
CA GLU A 285 2.98 19.91 -20.01
C GLU A 285 4.05 19.46 -18.99
N GLY A 286 4.36 18.16 -19.03
CA GLY A 286 5.55 17.55 -18.40
C GLY A 286 5.37 16.72 -17.12
N ALA A 287 4.16 16.29 -16.74
CA ALA A 287 3.90 15.77 -15.38
C ALA A 287 3.06 14.47 -15.27
N ASP A 288 3.18 13.53 -16.21
CA ASP A 288 2.47 12.24 -16.09
C ASP A 288 3.03 11.35 -14.96
N TYR A 289 4.34 11.43 -14.73
CA TYR A 289 5.02 10.66 -13.70
C TYR A 289 4.66 11.14 -12.28
N TYR A 290 4.68 12.45 -12.02
CA TYR A 290 4.28 13.01 -10.72
C TYR A 290 2.79 12.77 -10.39
N ALA A 291 1.95 12.57 -11.40
CA ALA A 291 0.54 12.23 -11.21
C ALA A 291 0.36 10.81 -10.63
N SER A 292 1.12 9.81 -11.09
CA SER A 292 0.99 8.43 -10.61
C SER A 292 1.47 8.28 -9.16
N LEU A 293 2.52 9.02 -8.82
CA LEU A 293 3.15 9.11 -7.51
C LEU A 293 2.24 9.69 -6.43
N ARG A 294 1.63 10.85 -6.70
CA ARG A 294 0.60 11.44 -5.81
C ARG A 294 -0.60 10.52 -5.63
N THR A 295 -1.03 9.87 -6.72
CA THR A 295 -2.16 8.94 -6.66
C THR A 295 -1.88 7.78 -5.70
N ALA A 296 -0.65 7.29 -5.60
CA ALA A 296 -0.30 6.22 -4.67
C ALA A 296 -0.34 6.66 -3.20
N ALA A 297 0.29 7.79 -2.88
CA ALA A 297 0.27 8.35 -1.52
C ALA A 297 -1.17 8.67 -1.06
N ALA A 298 -2.02 9.16 -1.97
CA ALA A 298 -3.43 9.41 -1.68
C ALA A 298 -4.19 8.10 -1.37
N VAL A 299 -3.98 7.04 -2.15
CA VAL A 299 -4.60 5.72 -1.94
C VAL A 299 -4.13 5.09 -0.63
N GLU A 300 -2.85 5.22 -0.28
CA GLU A 300 -2.34 4.69 0.98
C GLU A 300 -2.94 5.36 2.22
N LYS A 301 -3.36 6.61 2.13
CA LYS A 301 -4.00 7.34 3.24
C LYS A 301 -5.52 7.18 3.30
N ALA A 302 -6.15 6.79 2.20
CA ALA A 302 -7.59 6.62 2.10
C ALA A 302 -8.08 5.28 2.68
N GLU A 303 -9.36 5.22 3.01
CA GLU A 303 -10.05 3.96 3.33
C GLU A 303 -10.71 3.38 2.09
N VAL A 304 -11.25 4.28 1.25
CA VAL A 304 -11.90 3.96 -0.02
C VAL A 304 -11.28 4.76 -1.16
N ALA A 305 -11.01 4.08 -2.27
CA ALA A 305 -10.61 4.65 -3.54
C ALA A 305 -11.81 4.72 -4.48
N VAL A 306 -12.20 5.92 -4.89
CA VAL A 306 -13.19 6.14 -5.95
C VAL A 306 -12.43 6.34 -7.26
N VAL A 307 -12.43 5.32 -8.12
CA VAL A 307 -11.72 5.31 -9.40
C VAL A 307 -12.63 5.86 -10.49
N LEU A 308 -12.27 7.00 -11.06
CA LEU A 308 -12.98 7.61 -12.17
C LEU A 308 -12.46 7.10 -13.50
N ILE A 309 -13.38 6.56 -14.30
CA ILE A 309 -13.15 6.15 -15.69
C ILE A 309 -14.01 7.04 -16.57
N ASP A 310 -13.42 7.55 -17.65
CA ASP A 310 -14.18 8.25 -18.68
C ASP A 310 -14.97 7.25 -19.52
N ALA A 311 -16.30 7.26 -19.41
CA ALA A 311 -17.14 6.30 -20.11
C ALA A 311 -17.18 6.53 -21.64
N SER A 312 -16.87 7.76 -22.08
CA SER A 312 -16.89 8.15 -23.50
C SER A 312 -15.69 7.60 -24.29
N GLU A 313 -14.61 7.24 -23.59
CA GLU A 313 -13.40 6.65 -24.16
C GLU A 313 -13.34 5.15 -23.86
N SER A 314 -12.46 4.44 -24.57
CA SER A 314 -12.14 3.05 -24.23
C SER A 314 -11.35 2.97 -22.92
N ILE A 315 -11.55 1.89 -22.17
CA ILE A 315 -10.77 1.62 -20.95
C ILE A 315 -9.30 1.48 -21.33
N SER A 316 -8.46 2.36 -20.80
CA SER A 316 -7.05 2.40 -21.16
C SER A 316 -6.19 1.55 -20.21
N VAL A 317 -4.96 1.25 -20.63
CA VAL A 317 -3.95 0.61 -19.77
C VAL A 317 -3.68 1.42 -18.51
N GLN A 318 -3.74 2.75 -18.57
CA GLN A 318 -3.51 3.59 -17.39
C GLN A 318 -4.69 3.54 -16.41
N ASP A 319 -5.93 3.33 -16.88
CA ASP A 319 -7.07 3.05 -15.98
C ASP A 319 -6.85 1.74 -15.22
N GLN A 320 -6.43 0.69 -15.93
CA GLN A 320 -6.13 -0.62 -15.32
C GLN A 320 -5.00 -0.50 -14.29
N ARG A 321 -3.93 0.25 -14.57
CA ARG A 321 -2.84 0.49 -13.61
C ARG A 321 -3.32 1.17 -12.33
N ILE A 322 -4.19 2.18 -12.45
CA ILE A 322 -4.74 2.89 -11.29
C ILE A 322 -5.62 1.96 -10.45
N ILE A 323 -6.41 1.11 -11.09
CA ILE A 323 -7.21 0.07 -10.42
C ILE A 323 -6.31 -0.92 -9.69
N THR A 324 -5.29 -1.46 -10.36
CA THR A 324 -4.34 -2.40 -9.75
C THR A 324 -3.69 -1.81 -8.52
N MET A 325 -3.25 -0.54 -8.58
CA MET A 325 -2.68 0.15 -7.44
C MET A 325 -3.63 0.28 -6.25
N ALA A 326 -4.93 0.50 -6.49
CA ALA A 326 -5.94 0.53 -5.41
C ALA A 326 -6.16 -0.86 -4.79
N VAL A 327 -6.15 -1.91 -5.63
CA VAL A 327 -6.25 -3.31 -5.19
C VAL A 327 -5.04 -3.72 -4.35
N GLU A 328 -3.83 -3.41 -4.82
CA GLU A 328 -2.57 -3.72 -4.13
C GLU A 328 -2.42 -2.97 -2.81
N ALA A 329 -2.93 -1.74 -2.73
CA ALA A 329 -3.02 -1.00 -1.48
C ALA A 329 -4.06 -1.55 -0.49
N GLY A 330 -4.87 -2.53 -0.91
CA GLY A 330 -5.86 -3.17 -0.06
C GLY A 330 -6.99 -2.24 0.37
N ARG A 331 -7.34 -1.24 -0.45
CA ARG A 331 -8.39 -0.26 -0.13
C ARG A 331 -9.76 -0.75 -0.60
N ALA A 332 -10.81 -0.29 0.08
CA ALA A 332 -12.15 -0.37 -0.47
C ALA A 332 -12.18 0.37 -1.82
N MET A 333 -12.99 -0.07 -2.78
CA MET A 333 -12.96 0.46 -4.13
C MET A 333 -14.35 0.60 -4.71
N VAL A 334 -14.59 1.74 -5.36
CA VAL A 334 -15.78 2.03 -6.17
C VAL A 334 -15.32 2.50 -7.54
N ILE A 335 -15.92 1.96 -8.61
CA ILE A 335 -15.66 2.41 -9.97
C ILE A 335 -16.76 3.39 -10.40
N ALA A 336 -16.38 4.63 -10.67
CA ALA A 336 -17.28 5.68 -11.13
C ALA A 336 -17.07 5.94 -12.63
N TYR A 337 -18.01 5.51 -13.47
CA TYR A 337 -18.03 5.81 -14.90
C TYR A 337 -18.59 7.22 -15.12
N ASN A 338 -17.69 8.17 -15.36
CA ASN A 338 -18.00 9.58 -15.52
C ASN A 338 -18.30 9.93 -16.99
N LYS A 339 -18.87 11.11 -17.22
CA LYS A 339 -19.36 11.61 -18.53
C LYS A 339 -20.48 10.73 -19.11
N TRP A 340 -21.29 10.13 -18.25
CA TRP A 340 -22.39 9.27 -18.68
C TRP A 340 -23.43 10.00 -19.55
N ASP A 341 -23.51 11.32 -19.44
CA ASP A 341 -24.36 12.18 -20.26
C ASP A 341 -23.96 12.21 -21.75
N THR A 342 -22.72 11.86 -22.10
CA THR A 342 -22.23 11.91 -23.48
C THR A 342 -22.37 10.57 -24.21
N LEU A 343 -22.94 9.54 -23.59
CA LEU A 343 -23.02 8.18 -24.13
C LEU A 343 -24.24 7.95 -25.02
N ASP A 344 -23.98 7.49 -26.25
CA ASP A 344 -24.96 6.88 -27.15
C ASP A 344 -25.12 5.36 -26.89
N GLU A 345 -26.03 4.71 -27.63
CA GLU A 345 -26.31 3.27 -27.48
C GLU A 345 -25.12 2.40 -27.91
N GLU A 346 -24.41 2.81 -28.96
CA GLU A 346 -23.26 2.08 -29.50
C GLU A 346 -22.11 2.07 -28.49
N ARG A 347 -21.72 3.22 -27.94
CA ARG A 347 -20.66 3.31 -26.94
C ARG A 347 -21.00 2.54 -25.67
N ARG A 348 -22.27 2.55 -25.22
CA ARG A 348 -22.71 1.74 -24.07
C ARG A 348 -22.50 0.26 -24.29
N TYR A 349 -22.85 -0.25 -25.48
CA TYR A 349 -22.67 -1.65 -25.81
C TYR A 349 -21.18 -2.05 -25.79
N TYR A 350 -20.29 -1.23 -26.35
CA TYR A 350 -18.86 -1.50 -26.32
C TYR A 350 -18.26 -1.38 -24.91
N LEU A 351 -18.69 -0.39 -24.13
CA LEU A 351 -18.24 -0.21 -22.76
C LEU A 351 -18.56 -1.43 -21.90
N GLU A 352 -19.77 -2.00 -21.96
CA GLU A 352 -20.11 -3.20 -21.18
C GLU A 352 -19.20 -4.39 -21.51
N ARG A 353 -18.86 -4.57 -22.79
CA ARG A 353 -17.92 -5.62 -23.22
C ARG A 353 -16.50 -5.36 -22.74
N GLU A 354 -16.05 -4.12 -22.79
CA GLU A 354 -14.74 -3.71 -22.25
C GLU A 354 -14.68 -3.97 -20.74
N ILE A 355 -15.75 -3.67 -20.01
CA ILE A 355 -15.81 -3.91 -18.56
C ILE A 355 -15.74 -5.41 -18.26
N GLU A 356 -16.48 -6.25 -18.99
CA GLU A 356 -16.43 -7.70 -18.82
C GLU A 356 -15.03 -8.27 -19.12
N THR A 357 -14.40 -7.79 -20.18
CA THR A 357 -13.11 -8.32 -20.66
C THR A 357 -11.93 -7.81 -19.84
N GLU A 358 -11.87 -6.50 -19.58
CA GLU A 358 -10.70 -5.82 -19.00
C GLU A 358 -10.79 -5.69 -17.47
N LEU A 359 -12.01 -5.64 -16.92
CA LEU A 359 -12.25 -5.39 -15.49
C LEU A 359 -12.93 -6.57 -14.78
N GLY A 360 -13.00 -7.75 -15.40
CA GLY A 360 -13.63 -8.93 -14.81
C GLY A 360 -13.05 -9.34 -13.45
N GLN A 361 -11.75 -9.13 -13.23
CA GLN A 361 -11.08 -9.41 -11.94
C GLN A 361 -11.52 -8.51 -10.79
N ILE A 362 -12.13 -7.36 -11.08
CA ILE A 362 -12.67 -6.43 -10.08
C ILE A 362 -14.20 -6.32 -10.13
N ALA A 363 -14.88 -7.35 -10.65
CA ALA A 363 -16.35 -7.39 -10.70
C ALA A 363 -17.02 -7.24 -9.32
N TRP A 364 -16.27 -7.48 -8.24
CA TRP A 364 -16.70 -7.26 -6.85
C TRP A 364 -16.81 -5.77 -6.47
N ALA A 365 -16.24 -4.84 -7.24
CA ALA A 365 -16.29 -3.42 -6.93
C ALA A 365 -17.61 -2.78 -7.42
N PRO A 366 -18.34 -2.05 -6.55
CA PRO A 366 -19.53 -1.31 -6.95
C PRO A 366 -19.26 -0.37 -8.12
N ARG A 367 -20.21 -0.36 -9.07
CA ARG A 367 -20.15 0.49 -10.27
C ARG A 367 -21.20 1.59 -10.16
N VAL A 368 -20.78 2.83 -10.38
CA VAL A 368 -21.68 3.99 -10.36
C VAL A 368 -21.51 4.78 -11.64
N ASN A 369 -22.63 5.05 -12.31
CA ASN A 369 -22.65 5.83 -13.55
C ASN A 369 -23.02 7.27 -13.22
N VAL A 370 -22.08 8.20 -13.42
CA VAL A 370 -22.18 9.60 -13.01
C VAL A 370 -21.90 10.57 -14.15
N SER A 371 -22.31 11.82 -13.98
CA SER A 371 -21.86 12.92 -14.81
C SER A 371 -21.51 14.12 -13.94
N ALA A 372 -20.22 14.34 -13.74
CA ALA A 372 -19.72 15.47 -12.98
C ALA A 372 -20.14 16.83 -13.56
N ALA A 373 -20.31 16.92 -14.89
CA ALA A 373 -20.72 18.16 -15.56
C ALA A 373 -22.18 18.52 -15.25
N THR A 374 -23.07 17.54 -15.24
CA THR A 374 -24.51 17.75 -15.02
C THR A 374 -24.93 17.59 -13.55
N GLY A 375 -24.13 16.90 -12.73
CA GLY A 375 -24.49 16.46 -11.38
C GLY A 375 -25.30 15.16 -11.35
N ARG A 376 -25.54 14.52 -12.49
CA ARG A 376 -26.37 13.32 -12.56
C ARG A 376 -25.78 12.18 -11.72
N HIS A 377 -26.61 11.59 -10.87
CA HIS A 377 -26.34 10.39 -10.07
C HIS A 377 -25.17 10.51 -9.08
N MET A 378 -24.74 11.73 -8.77
CA MET A 378 -23.67 11.97 -7.80
C MET A 378 -24.03 11.43 -6.40
N GLU A 379 -25.31 11.49 -6.04
CA GLU A 379 -25.86 10.95 -4.80
C GLU A 379 -25.69 9.43 -4.66
N LYS A 380 -25.57 8.70 -5.78
CA LYS A 380 -25.39 7.23 -5.78
C LYS A 380 -23.97 6.79 -5.39
N LEU A 381 -23.01 7.72 -5.34
CA LEU A 381 -21.66 7.41 -4.88
C LEU A 381 -21.65 7.04 -3.39
N VAL A 382 -22.48 7.68 -2.57
CA VAL A 382 -22.49 7.45 -1.11
C VAL A 382 -22.89 6.01 -0.77
N PRO A 383 -24.04 5.48 -1.24
CA PRO A 383 -24.38 4.08 -0.98
C PRO A 383 -23.31 3.11 -1.49
N ALA A 384 -22.70 3.37 -2.64
CA ALA A 384 -21.65 2.51 -3.18
C ALA A 384 -20.38 2.53 -2.32
N ILE A 385 -20.00 3.70 -1.80
CA ILE A 385 -18.87 3.86 -0.88
C ILE A 385 -19.16 3.15 0.44
N GLU A 386 -20.34 3.33 1.01
CA GLU A 386 -20.74 2.67 2.26
C GLU A 386 -20.76 1.15 2.12
N THR A 387 -21.30 0.62 1.03
CA THR A 387 -21.25 -0.81 0.72
C THR A 387 -19.81 -1.31 0.64
N ALA A 388 -18.93 -0.59 -0.06
CA ALA A 388 -17.53 -0.97 -0.20
C ALA A 388 -16.79 -0.95 1.14
N LEU A 389 -17.04 0.05 1.98
CA LEU A 389 -16.48 0.14 3.33
C LEU A 389 -17.02 -0.97 4.24
N ALA A 390 -18.31 -1.29 4.17
CA ALA A 390 -18.88 -2.39 4.94
C ALA A 390 -18.23 -3.73 4.56
N GLY A 391 -18.04 -4.00 3.26
CA GLY A 391 -17.30 -5.16 2.78
C GLY A 391 -15.85 -5.17 3.29
N TRP A 392 -15.18 -4.02 3.23
CA TRP A 392 -13.81 -3.80 3.71
C TRP A 392 -13.66 -3.85 5.24
N GLU A 393 -14.75 -3.90 6.01
CA GLU A 393 -14.73 -4.03 7.47
C GLU A 393 -15.26 -5.39 7.93
N THR A 394 -15.68 -6.24 6.99
CA THR A 394 -16.34 -7.51 7.27
C THR A 394 -15.42 -8.47 8.02
N ARG A 395 -15.92 -8.98 9.15
CA ARG A 395 -15.29 -10.04 9.95
C ARG A 395 -16.11 -11.32 9.90
N VAL A 396 -15.45 -12.42 9.55
CA VAL A 396 -15.96 -13.78 9.59
C VAL A 396 -15.36 -14.51 10.79
N PRO A 397 -16.19 -15.01 11.74
CA PRO A 397 -15.70 -15.80 12.85
C PRO A 397 -15.00 -17.09 12.42
N THR A 398 -13.92 -17.47 13.12
CA THR A 398 -13.08 -18.63 12.78
C THR A 398 -13.88 -19.93 12.66
N GLY A 399 -14.80 -20.20 13.60
CA GLY A 399 -15.65 -21.39 13.54
C GLY A 399 -16.56 -21.43 12.31
N ARG A 400 -17.16 -20.29 11.93
CA ARG A 400 -18.01 -20.19 10.74
C ARG A 400 -17.20 -20.36 9.45
N LEU A 401 -15.99 -19.79 9.40
CA LEU A 401 -15.08 -19.96 8.27
C LEU A 401 -14.68 -21.44 8.11
N ASN A 402 -14.31 -22.13 9.18
CA ASN A 402 -13.88 -23.52 9.11
C ASN A 402 -15.02 -24.49 8.74
N ALA A 403 -16.24 -24.25 9.23
CA ALA A 403 -17.41 -24.99 8.79
C ALA A 403 -17.63 -24.86 7.27
N PHE A 404 -17.54 -23.63 6.75
CA PHE A 404 -17.64 -23.33 5.32
C PHE A 404 -16.52 -23.97 4.49
N LEU A 405 -15.27 -23.89 4.96
CA LEU A 405 -14.13 -24.51 4.28
C LEU A 405 -14.29 -26.04 4.18
N GLY A 406 -14.80 -26.67 5.25
CA GLY A 406 -15.12 -28.09 5.26
C GLY A 406 -16.15 -28.49 4.20
N GLU A 407 -17.23 -27.72 4.07
CA GLU A 407 -18.28 -27.96 3.06
C GLU A 407 -17.74 -27.83 1.62
N ILE A 408 -16.89 -26.84 1.38
CA ILE A 408 -16.32 -26.61 0.05
C ILE A 408 -15.34 -27.70 -0.34
N VAL A 409 -14.45 -28.10 0.57
CA VAL A 409 -13.49 -29.18 0.31
C VAL A 409 -14.23 -30.50 0.04
N ALA A 410 -15.36 -30.74 0.71
CA ALA A 410 -16.18 -31.92 0.49
C ALA A 410 -16.92 -31.91 -0.86
N SER A 411 -17.52 -30.77 -1.23
CA SER A 411 -18.31 -30.64 -2.46
C SER A 411 -17.47 -30.48 -3.73
N HIS A 412 -16.33 -29.77 -3.62
CA HIS A 412 -15.41 -29.50 -4.73
C HIS A 412 -13.96 -29.74 -4.29
N PRO A 413 -13.52 -31.00 -4.24
CA PRO A 413 -12.16 -31.34 -3.84
C PRO A 413 -11.10 -30.77 -4.81
N HIS A 414 -9.91 -30.42 -4.30
CA HIS A 414 -8.81 -29.94 -5.14
C HIS A 414 -8.37 -31.01 -6.16
N PRO A 415 -8.02 -30.67 -7.41
CA PRO A 415 -7.53 -31.65 -8.38
C PRO A 415 -6.32 -32.45 -7.85
N ILE A 416 -6.27 -33.75 -8.16
CA ILE A 416 -5.15 -34.62 -7.76
C ILE A 416 -3.99 -34.47 -8.76
N ARG A 417 -2.82 -34.07 -8.29
CA ARG A 417 -1.56 -34.16 -9.03
C ARG A 417 -0.46 -34.74 -8.13
N GLY A 418 0.29 -35.73 -8.62
CA GLY A 418 1.40 -36.32 -7.85
C GLY A 418 1.00 -37.28 -6.71
N GLY A 419 -0.20 -37.87 -6.78
CA GLY A 419 -0.61 -39.01 -5.95
C GLY A 419 -1.39 -38.69 -4.68
N LYS A 420 -1.12 -37.58 -3.98
CA LYS A 420 -1.94 -37.14 -2.82
C LYS A 420 -2.69 -35.86 -3.14
N GLN A 421 -3.98 -35.84 -2.81
CA GLN A 421 -4.84 -34.68 -2.97
C GLN A 421 -4.52 -33.63 -1.89
N PRO A 422 -4.10 -32.40 -2.25
CA PRO A 422 -4.06 -31.30 -1.31
C PRO A 422 -5.46 -31.00 -0.78
N ARG A 423 -5.59 -30.73 0.51
CA ARG A 423 -6.83 -30.26 1.12
C ARG A 423 -6.56 -29.10 2.05
N ILE A 424 -7.51 -28.19 2.12
CA ILE A 424 -7.55 -27.19 3.19
C ILE A 424 -7.93 -27.94 4.46
N LEU A 425 -7.14 -27.75 5.51
CA LEU A 425 -7.34 -28.37 6.82
C LEU A 425 -8.20 -27.44 7.68
N PHE A 426 -7.76 -26.19 7.79
CA PHE A 426 -8.46 -25.13 8.50
C PHE A 426 -7.97 -23.76 8.00
N GLY A 427 -8.57 -22.68 8.46
CA GLY A 427 -8.14 -21.32 8.15
C GLY A 427 -8.73 -20.29 9.11
N THR A 428 -8.19 -19.09 9.05
CA THR A 428 -8.64 -17.95 9.86
C THR A 428 -8.62 -16.66 9.04
N GLN A 429 -9.38 -15.65 9.48
CA GLN A 429 -9.29 -14.30 8.98
C GLN A 429 -8.36 -13.49 9.91
N ALA A 430 -7.11 -13.31 9.48
CA ALA A 430 -6.09 -12.59 10.25
C ALA A 430 -6.27 -11.06 10.25
N GLY A 431 -6.98 -10.52 9.25
CA GLY A 431 -7.22 -9.08 9.12
C GLY A 431 -8.53 -8.75 8.41
N THR A 432 -9.09 -7.56 8.68
CA THR A 432 -10.36 -7.10 8.09
C THR A 432 -10.20 -5.97 7.09
N LYS A 433 -9.14 -5.14 7.18
CA LYS A 433 -8.95 -3.89 6.44
C LYS A 433 -7.69 -3.88 5.55
N PRO A 434 -7.64 -4.63 4.43
CA PRO A 434 -8.72 -5.43 3.82
C PRO A 434 -8.87 -6.83 4.46
N PRO A 435 -9.90 -7.61 4.08
CA PRO A 435 -10.05 -8.97 4.58
C PRO A 435 -8.91 -9.87 4.11
N ARG A 436 -8.20 -10.46 5.09
CA ARG A 436 -7.03 -11.32 4.85
C ARG A 436 -7.24 -12.67 5.51
N PHE A 437 -7.16 -13.71 4.70
CA PHE A 437 -7.37 -15.09 5.10
C PHE A 437 -6.06 -15.86 5.03
N VAL A 438 -5.81 -16.67 6.05
CA VAL A 438 -4.71 -17.63 6.07
C VAL A 438 -5.31 -19.01 6.04
N LEU A 439 -5.00 -19.78 5.00
CA LEU A 439 -5.46 -21.16 4.84
C LEU A 439 -4.31 -22.13 5.13
N PHE A 440 -4.53 -23.04 6.06
CA PHE A 440 -3.60 -24.11 6.39
C PHE A 440 -3.98 -25.35 5.59
N ALA A 441 -3.06 -25.84 4.76
CA ALA A 441 -3.32 -26.90 3.81
C ALA A 441 -2.33 -28.05 3.94
N SER A 442 -2.77 -29.26 3.57
CA SER A 442 -1.91 -30.45 3.57
C SER A 442 -0.90 -30.49 2.42
N GLY A 443 -1.04 -29.58 1.45
CA GLY A 443 -0.24 -29.50 0.24
C GLY A 443 -0.50 -28.19 -0.48
N PHE A 444 0.29 -27.92 -1.52
CA PHE A 444 0.15 -26.72 -2.33
C PHE A 444 -1.24 -26.64 -2.99
N LEU A 445 -1.90 -25.48 -2.86
CA LEU A 445 -3.16 -25.17 -3.55
C LEU A 445 -2.87 -24.37 -4.82
N GLU A 446 -3.36 -24.84 -5.96
CA GLU A 446 -3.19 -24.17 -7.24
C GLU A 446 -3.99 -22.86 -7.32
N HIS A 447 -3.49 -21.91 -8.12
CA HIS A 447 -4.14 -20.61 -8.33
C HIS A 447 -5.62 -20.73 -8.75
N GLY A 448 -5.96 -21.72 -9.57
CA GLY A 448 -7.35 -21.98 -9.97
C GLY A 448 -8.25 -22.32 -8.78
N TYR A 449 -7.75 -23.14 -7.85
CA TYR A 449 -8.49 -23.50 -6.65
C TYR A 449 -8.56 -22.36 -5.65
N ARG A 450 -7.50 -21.55 -5.51
CA ARG A 450 -7.52 -20.33 -4.69
C ARG A 450 -8.58 -19.33 -5.17
N ARG A 451 -8.67 -19.11 -6.50
CA ARG A 451 -9.74 -18.27 -7.10
C ARG A 451 -11.14 -18.84 -6.87
N PHE A 452 -11.27 -20.17 -6.89
CA PHE A 452 -12.52 -20.82 -6.53
C PHE A 452 -12.90 -20.56 -5.07
N VAL A 453 -11.96 -20.72 -4.13
CA VAL A 453 -12.19 -20.41 -2.71
C VAL A 453 -12.54 -18.93 -2.51
N GLU A 454 -11.82 -18.01 -3.17
CA GLU A 454 -12.13 -16.58 -3.13
C GLU A 454 -13.56 -16.29 -3.62
N ARG A 455 -13.95 -16.84 -4.78
CA ARG A 455 -15.31 -16.67 -5.31
C ARG A 455 -16.36 -17.18 -4.32
N ARG A 456 -16.14 -18.36 -3.74
CA ARG A 456 -17.07 -18.93 -2.76
C ARG A 456 -17.14 -18.11 -1.47
N LEU A 457 -16.01 -17.55 -1.01
CA LEU A 457 -15.98 -16.65 0.15
C LEU A 457 -16.86 -15.43 -0.13
N ARG A 458 -16.78 -14.87 -1.34
CA ARG A 458 -17.63 -13.75 -1.75
C ARG A 458 -19.11 -14.11 -1.80
N GLU A 459 -19.43 -15.29 -2.34
CA GLU A 459 -20.81 -15.77 -2.44
C GLU A 459 -21.47 -16.01 -1.07
N GLU A 460 -20.73 -16.51 -0.08
CA GLU A 460 -21.26 -16.82 1.26
C GLU A 460 -21.24 -15.62 2.21
N PHE A 461 -20.16 -14.84 2.21
CA PHE A 461 -19.91 -13.81 3.23
C PHE A 461 -19.96 -12.38 2.68
N GLY A 462 -20.10 -12.19 1.36
CA GLY A 462 -20.16 -10.87 0.74
C GLY A 462 -18.80 -10.33 0.32
N PHE A 463 -18.31 -9.26 0.96
CA PHE A 463 -17.10 -8.53 0.55
C PHE A 463 -17.23 -7.72 -0.74
N GLU A 464 -18.42 -7.16 -0.99
CA GLU A 464 -18.61 -6.19 -2.05
C GLU A 464 -17.72 -4.97 -1.79
N GLY A 465 -17.03 -4.50 -2.84
CA GLY A 465 -16.16 -3.32 -2.80
C GLY A 465 -14.82 -3.49 -2.09
N THR A 466 -14.40 -4.70 -1.71
CA THR A 466 -13.06 -4.94 -1.18
C THR A 466 -12.28 -6.04 -1.91
N PRO A 467 -10.96 -5.89 -2.10
CA PRO A 467 -10.09 -7.00 -2.44
C PRO A 467 -10.04 -8.01 -1.29
N LEU A 468 -9.82 -9.29 -1.61
CA LEU A 468 -9.57 -10.36 -0.65
C LEU A 468 -8.13 -10.84 -0.81
N HIS A 469 -7.39 -10.98 0.28
CA HIS A 469 -6.09 -11.62 0.25
C HIS A 469 -6.18 -13.00 0.89
N ILE A 470 -5.68 -14.02 0.18
CA ILE A 470 -5.65 -15.39 0.66
C ILE A 470 -4.21 -15.89 0.61
N SER A 471 -3.60 -16.06 1.78
CA SER A 471 -2.32 -16.74 1.93
C SER A 471 -2.55 -18.22 2.25
N VAL A 472 -1.59 -19.08 1.85
CA VAL A 472 -1.69 -20.52 2.07
C VAL A 472 -0.41 -21.00 2.75
N ARG A 473 -0.55 -21.61 3.92
CA ARG A 473 0.54 -22.30 4.63
C ARG A 473 0.39 -23.79 4.41
N VAL A 474 1.46 -24.40 3.92
CA VAL A 474 1.49 -25.86 3.68
C VAL A 474 2.15 -26.52 4.87
N ARG A 475 1.51 -27.56 5.42
CA ARG A 475 2.09 -28.33 6.52
C ARG A 475 3.44 -28.91 6.12
N GLU A 476 4.48 -28.57 6.87
CA GLU A 476 5.78 -29.19 6.70
C GLU A 476 5.72 -30.67 7.08
N LYS A 477 6.34 -31.53 6.27
CA LYS A 477 6.52 -32.92 6.67
C LYS A 477 7.57 -32.95 7.76
N ARG A 478 7.17 -33.16 9.02
CA ARG A 478 8.12 -33.52 10.10
C ARG A 478 9.04 -34.62 9.59
N GLY A 479 10.29 -34.26 9.30
CA GLY A 479 11.34 -35.24 9.09
C GLY A 479 11.40 -36.09 10.33
N ARG A 480 11.40 -37.42 10.19
CA ARG A 480 11.74 -38.32 11.30
C ARG A 480 13.08 -37.81 11.85
N LYS A 481 13.08 -37.18 13.03
CA LYS A 481 14.30 -37.01 13.84
C LYS A 481 14.87 -38.43 13.96
N LYS A 482 15.98 -38.66 13.26
CA LYS A 482 16.71 -39.92 13.29
C LYS A 482 17.59 -39.95 14.53
#